data_AF-A0AAW1V641-F1
#
_entry.id   AF-A0AAW1V641-F1
#
_cell.length_a   1.000
_cell.length_b   1.000
_cell.length_c   1.000
_cell.angle_alpha   90.00
_cell.angle_beta   90.00
_cell.angle_gamma   90.00
#
_symmetry.space_group_name_H-M   'P 1'
#
loop_
_entity.id
_entity.type
_entity.pdbx_description
1 polymer ?
#
loop_
_entity_poly.entity_id
_entity_poly.type
_entity_poly.pdbx_seq_one_letter_code
_entity_poly.pdbx_strand_id
1 'polypeptide(L)'
;MQIYQNTEVKLLCGNEDSIFVFDENVTKKVLNKIWNCVMQWEHTKATHKQVLIVLLERILPHLEKPLFLTDFLMDSLDVGGPVSLLALQGIFTMIQMHNLDYPDVFKKLYSMFEPEIFHTKYKARLFYLSDLFLSSTHLPENLVAAFVKRLARLALIAPPEDIIIICMFIGNLILRHPGLKCLLNRVTDTIPNMDPFIMDESDPVKSNAIESSLWEIQTLQHHTLPTVSKAASFINNPLPSVEWDITNHLNNTGESMFDKEIKKFTKQVVLSFEKPKGMSLNRGEKVLQYWKI
;
A
#
# COMPACT_ATOMS: atom_id res chain seq x y z
N MET A 1 3.92 -14.47 20.89
CA MET A 1 3.91 -14.55 22.37
C MET A 1 3.40 -15.92 22.76
N GLN A 2 4.25 -16.74 23.38
CA GLN A 2 3.86 -18.02 23.96
C GLN A 2 2.86 -17.72 25.09
N ILE A 3 1.65 -18.24 24.96
CA ILE A 3 0.62 -18.15 25.99
C ILE A 3 1.08 -19.11 27.10
N TYR A 4 1.66 -18.57 28.18
CA TYR A 4 1.91 -19.35 29.37
C TYR A 4 0.57 -19.72 29.98
N GLN A 5 0.35 -21.02 30.23
CA GLN A 5 -0.76 -21.46 31.06
C GLN A 5 -0.62 -20.80 32.43
N ASN A 6 -1.63 -20.00 32.80
CA ASN A 6 -1.68 -19.37 34.09
C ASN A 6 -1.87 -20.48 35.14
N THR A 7 -0.86 -20.76 35.94
CA THR A 7 -0.84 -21.83 36.94
C THR A 7 -1.55 -21.46 38.24
N GLU A 8 -2.02 -20.22 38.38
CA GLU A 8 -2.74 -19.77 39.56
C GLU A 8 -4.26 -19.95 39.40
N VAL A 9 -4.78 -21.03 40.00
CA VAL A 9 -6.22 -21.26 40.21
C VAL A 9 -6.70 -20.41 41.39
N LYS A 10 -6.67 -19.08 41.26
CA LYS A 10 -7.41 -18.20 42.17
C LYS A 10 -8.76 -17.88 41.55
N LEU A 11 -9.75 -18.69 41.92
CA LEU A 11 -11.16 -18.46 41.60
C LEU A 11 -11.61 -17.19 42.31
N LEU A 12 -11.96 -16.13 41.56
CA LEU A 12 -12.49 -14.89 42.13
C LEU A 12 -13.89 -15.07 42.74
N CYS A 13 -14.65 -16.08 42.28
CA CYS A 13 -15.94 -16.49 42.83
C CYS A 13 -16.20 -17.99 42.55
N GLY A 14 -15.85 -18.89 43.48
CA GLY A 14 -16.18 -20.32 43.36
C GLY A 14 -15.94 -21.07 44.67
N ASN A 15 -16.86 -21.95 45.06
CA ASN A 15 -16.71 -22.84 46.21
C ASN A 15 -15.47 -23.73 46.02
N GLU A 16 -14.79 -24.07 47.12
CA GLU A 16 -13.49 -24.77 47.15
C GLU A 16 -13.46 -26.14 46.44
N ASP A 17 -14.62 -26.69 46.05
CA ASP A 17 -14.76 -28.00 45.41
C ASP A 17 -14.90 -27.97 43.87
N SER A 18 -15.01 -26.80 43.22
CA SER A 18 -15.13 -26.74 41.76
C SER A 18 -13.77 -26.53 41.08
N ILE A 19 -13.12 -27.63 40.68
CA ILE A 19 -11.97 -27.58 39.79
C ILE A 19 -12.47 -27.06 38.43
N PHE A 20 -12.09 -25.83 38.06
CA PHE A 20 -12.39 -25.32 36.72
C PHE A 20 -11.63 -26.14 35.69
N VAL A 21 -12.33 -27.05 35.02
CA VAL A 21 -11.76 -27.80 33.89
C VAL A 21 -11.84 -26.90 32.66
N PHE A 22 -10.69 -26.42 32.21
CA PHE A 22 -10.59 -25.65 30.96
C PHE A 22 -10.87 -26.58 29.77
N ASP A 23 -12.02 -26.38 29.12
CA ASP A 23 -12.35 -27.02 27.84
C ASP A 23 -12.22 -25.99 26.70
N GLU A 24 -11.26 -26.23 25.82
CA GLU A 24 -10.99 -25.39 24.65
C GLU A 24 -12.19 -25.34 23.69
N ASN A 25 -12.93 -26.45 23.56
CA ASN A 25 -14.08 -26.53 22.65
C ASN A 25 -15.27 -25.73 23.17
N VAL A 26 -15.53 -25.75 24.48
CA VAL A 26 -16.57 -24.93 25.11
C VAL A 26 -16.20 -23.45 24.99
N THR A 27 -14.93 -23.11 25.22
CA THR A 27 -14.43 -21.73 25.10
C THR A 27 -14.58 -21.21 23.67
N LYS A 28 -14.24 -22.02 22.64
CA LYS A 28 -14.45 -21.66 21.23
C LYS A 28 -15.93 -21.42 20.91
N LYS A 29 -16.84 -22.26 21.40
CA LYS A 29 -18.29 -22.08 21.19
C LYS A 29 -18.81 -20.79 21.82
N VAL A 30 -18.40 -20.49 23.05
CA VAL A 30 -18.77 -19.25 23.75
C VAL A 30 -18.19 -18.04 23.02
N LEU A 31 -16.92 -18.11 22.59
CA LEU A 31 -16.28 -17.07 21.81
C LEU A 31 -17.05 -16.78 20.51
N ASN A 32 -17.40 -17.81 19.74
CA ASN A 32 -18.18 -17.66 18.50
C ASN A 32 -19.55 -16.99 18.77
N LYS A 33 -20.23 -17.35 19.87
CA LYS A 33 -21.50 -16.70 20.26
C LYS A 33 -21.33 -15.23 20.60
N ILE A 34 -20.33 -14.90 21.42
CA ILE A 34 -20.02 -13.51 21.79
C ILE A 34 -19.69 -12.71 20.53
N TRP A 35 -18.87 -13.28 19.66
CA TRP A 35 -18.39 -12.58 18.47
C TRP A 35 -19.51 -12.30 17.47
N ASN A 36 -20.44 -13.24 17.28
CA ASN A 36 -21.64 -12.99 16.49
C ASN A 36 -22.49 -11.85 17.04
N CYS A 37 -22.60 -11.71 18.38
CA CYS A 37 -23.28 -10.57 18.99
C CYS A 37 -22.51 -9.25 18.78
N VAL A 38 -21.18 -9.28 18.93
CA VAL A 38 -20.32 -8.10 18.76
C VAL A 38 -20.39 -7.58 17.33
N MET A 39 -20.38 -8.46 16.32
CA MET A 39 -20.49 -8.06 14.91
C MET A 39 -21.80 -7.34 14.58
N GLN A 40 -22.88 -7.63 15.30
CA GLN A 40 -24.19 -7.02 15.09
C GLN A 40 -24.33 -5.66 15.77
N TRP A 41 -23.35 -5.23 16.59
CA TRP A 41 -23.40 -3.94 17.26
C TRP A 41 -22.96 -2.79 16.35
N GLU A 42 -23.63 -1.66 16.50
CA GLU A 42 -23.23 -0.42 15.83
C GLU A 42 -21.88 0.06 16.38
N HIS A 43 -20.87 0.08 15.52
CA HIS A 43 -19.52 0.48 15.88
C HIS A 43 -19.22 1.90 15.42
N THR A 44 -18.57 2.68 16.28
CA THR A 44 -17.91 3.92 15.87
C THR A 44 -16.71 3.60 14.97
N LYS A 45 -16.27 4.56 14.13
CA LYS A 45 -15.08 4.38 13.26
C LYS A 45 -13.81 3.98 14.02
N ALA A 46 -13.66 4.38 15.28
CA ALA A 46 -12.51 4.01 16.11
C ALA A 46 -12.60 2.57 16.62
N THR A 47 -13.77 2.19 17.15
CA THR A 47 -14.01 0.83 17.66
C THR A 47 -14.00 -0.19 16.52
N HIS A 48 -14.53 0.15 15.34
CA HIS A 48 -14.51 -0.72 14.17
C HIS A 48 -13.08 -1.10 13.74
N LYS A 49 -12.15 -0.14 13.75
CA LYS A 49 -10.73 -0.42 13.48
C LYS A 49 -10.13 -1.40 14.48
N GLN A 50 -10.40 -1.21 15.77
CA GLN A 50 -9.90 -2.10 16.82
C GLN A 50 -10.48 -3.50 16.70
N VAL A 51 -11.79 -3.60 16.45
CA VAL A 51 -12.49 -4.86 16.19
C VAL A 51 -11.84 -5.58 15.01
N LEU A 52 -11.59 -4.91 13.88
CA LEU A 52 -10.93 -5.52 12.72
C LEU A 52 -9.51 -6.01 13.03
N ILE A 53 -8.70 -5.25 13.78
CA ILE A 53 -7.35 -5.68 14.14
C ILE A 53 -7.40 -6.95 15.00
N VAL A 54 -8.23 -6.95 16.04
CA VAL A 54 -8.37 -8.12 16.94
C VAL A 54 -8.95 -9.31 16.19
N LEU A 55 -9.91 -9.06 15.31
CA LEU A 55 -10.52 -10.08 14.47
C LEU A 55 -9.48 -10.83 13.65
N LEU A 56 -8.64 -10.10 12.91
CA LEU A 56 -7.69 -10.69 11.98
C LEU A 56 -6.50 -11.34 12.67
N GLU A 57 -6.02 -10.77 13.78
CA GLU A 57 -4.82 -11.28 14.46
C GLU A 57 -5.11 -12.38 15.50
N ARG A 58 -6.30 -12.37 16.12
CA ARG A 58 -6.59 -13.21 17.29
C ARG A 58 -7.78 -14.14 17.10
N ILE A 59 -8.85 -13.68 16.45
CA ILE A 59 -10.13 -14.39 16.48
C ILE A 59 -10.29 -15.32 15.27
N LEU A 60 -9.82 -14.89 14.10
CA LEU A 60 -9.91 -15.65 12.85
C LEU A 60 -9.54 -17.15 12.97
N PRO A 61 -8.41 -17.56 13.62
CA PRO A 61 -8.06 -18.98 13.73
C PRO A 61 -8.97 -19.80 14.66
N HIS A 62 -9.81 -19.14 15.46
CA HIS A 62 -10.71 -19.79 16.42
C HIS A 62 -12.17 -19.83 15.95
N LEU A 63 -12.48 -19.22 14.81
CA LEU A 63 -13.83 -19.23 14.24
C LEU A 63 -14.16 -20.60 13.65
N GLU A 64 -15.33 -21.15 14.00
CA GLU A 64 -15.80 -22.44 13.46
C GLU A 64 -16.15 -22.35 11.97
N LYS A 65 -16.74 -21.22 11.56
CA LYS A 65 -17.15 -20.96 10.17
C LYS A 65 -16.74 -19.54 9.76
N PRO A 66 -15.47 -19.34 9.34
CA PRO A 66 -14.95 -18.04 8.93
C PRO A 66 -15.73 -17.40 7.79
N LEU A 67 -16.40 -18.19 6.93
CA LEU A 67 -17.17 -17.68 5.78
C LEU A 67 -18.27 -16.70 6.16
N PHE A 68 -18.85 -16.78 7.38
CA PHE A 68 -19.86 -15.81 7.81
C PHE A 68 -19.29 -14.41 8.08
N LEU A 69 -17.98 -14.28 8.18
CA LEU A 69 -17.32 -13.00 8.34
C LEU A 69 -17.28 -12.18 7.03
N THR A 70 -17.56 -12.81 5.89
CA THR A 70 -17.45 -12.20 4.56
C THR A 70 -18.33 -10.97 4.43
N ASP A 71 -19.60 -11.06 4.82
CA ASP A 71 -20.55 -9.93 4.76
C ASP A 71 -20.04 -8.74 5.59
N PHE A 72 -19.61 -8.98 6.82
CA PHE A 72 -19.03 -7.93 7.68
C PHE A 72 -17.77 -7.31 7.07
N LEU A 73 -16.90 -8.11 6.45
CA LEU A 73 -15.69 -7.61 5.80
C LEU A 73 -16.02 -6.81 4.53
N MET A 74 -17.04 -7.21 3.76
CA MET A 74 -17.51 -6.49 2.59
C MET A 74 -18.09 -5.13 3.00
N ASP A 75 -18.96 -5.08 4.00
CA ASP A 75 -19.49 -3.83 4.55
C ASP A 75 -18.35 -2.92 5.05
N SER A 76 -17.36 -3.51 5.74
CA SER A 76 -16.18 -2.80 6.23
C SER A 76 -15.30 -2.24 5.10
N LEU A 77 -15.31 -2.88 3.92
CA LEU A 77 -14.55 -2.47 2.74
C LEU A 77 -15.19 -1.24 2.08
N ASP A 78 -16.52 -1.10 2.17
CA ASP A 78 -17.27 0.01 1.59
C ASP A 78 -17.25 1.28 2.43
N VAL A 79 -16.93 1.19 3.73
CA VAL A 79 -16.73 2.37 4.61
C VAL A 79 -15.58 3.28 4.14
N GLY A 80 -14.56 2.71 3.47
CA GLY A 80 -13.40 3.46 2.98
C GLY A 80 -12.36 3.84 4.04
N GLY A 81 -11.26 4.44 3.59
CA GLY A 81 -10.17 4.91 4.44
C GLY A 81 -9.42 3.78 5.19
N PRO A 82 -8.94 4.02 6.43
CA PRO A 82 -8.17 3.02 7.17
C PRO A 82 -8.91 1.71 7.50
N VAL A 83 -10.25 1.75 7.55
CA VAL A 83 -11.09 0.57 7.84
C VAL A 83 -11.07 -0.38 6.65
N SER A 84 -11.23 0.14 5.43
CA SER A 84 -11.20 -0.68 4.22
C SER A 84 -9.82 -1.33 3.99
N LEU A 85 -8.73 -0.65 4.33
CA LEU A 85 -7.37 -1.21 4.28
C LEU A 85 -7.20 -2.44 5.19
N LEU A 86 -7.78 -2.39 6.39
CA LEU A 86 -7.77 -3.52 7.32
C LEU A 86 -8.72 -4.63 6.83
N ALA A 87 -9.90 -4.28 6.35
CA ALA A 87 -10.87 -5.24 5.83
C ALA A 87 -10.32 -6.02 4.63
N LEU A 88 -9.60 -5.35 3.72
CA LEU A 88 -8.95 -5.97 2.57
C LEU A 88 -7.97 -7.08 2.99
N GLN A 89 -7.23 -6.88 4.07
CA GLN A 89 -6.37 -7.93 4.61
C GLN A 89 -7.17 -9.14 5.09
N GLY A 90 -8.32 -8.90 5.71
CA GLY A 90 -9.24 -9.97 6.10
C GLY A 90 -9.73 -10.76 4.91
N ILE A 91 -10.18 -10.07 3.86
CA ILE A 91 -10.60 -10.67 2.60
C ILE A 91 -9.45 -11.47 2.00
N PHE A 92 -8.22 -10.96 2.03
CA PHE A 92 -7.05 -11.69 1.55
C PHE A 92 -6.85 -13.02 2.30
N THR A 93 -6.91 -13.01 3.64
CA THR A 93 -6.80 -14.24 4.42
C THR A 93 -7.95 -15.20 4.12
N MET A 94 -9.15 -14.69 3.88
CA MET A 94 -10.32 -15.49 3.48
C MET A 94 -10.16 -16.12 2.09
N ILE A 95 -9.60 -15.38 1.12
CA ILE A 95 -9.28 -15.91 -0.22
C ILE A 95 -8.23 -17.01 -0.10
N GLN A 96 -7.15 -16.77 0.65
CA GLN A 96 -6.02 -17.70 0.71
C GLN A 96 -6.32 -18.97 1.52
N MET A 97 -7.00 -18.85 2.67
CA MET A 97 -7.18 -19.96 3.62
C MET A 97 -8.55 -20.63 3.50
N HIS A 98 -9.55 -19.91 3.02
CA HIS A 98 -10.95 -20.36 2.98
C HIS A 98 -11.54 -20.38 1.57
N ASN A 99 -10.72 -20.19 0.53
CA ASN A 99 -11.10 -20.23 -0.88
C ASN A 99 -12.32 -19.36 -1.21
N LEU A 100 -12.36 -18.14 -0.66
CA LEU A 100 -13.39 -17.17 -0.98
C LEU A 100 -13.23 -16.69 -2.43
N ASP A 101 -14.27 -16.85 -3.25
CA ASP A 101 -14.33 -16.27 -4.59
C ASP A 101 -14.84 -14.83 -4.51
N TYR A 102 -13.94 -13.86 -4.61
CA TYR A 102 -14.30 -12.44 -4.75
C TYR A 102 -13.86 -11.94 -6.14
N PRO A 103 -14.76 -11.81 -7.12
CA PRO A 103 -14.39 -11.48 -8.50
C PRO A 103 -13.90 -10.02 -8.65
N ASP A 104 -14.39 -9.10 -7.81
CA ASP A 104 -14.10 -7.67 -7.91
C ASP A 104 -12.95 -7.19 -6.99
N VAL A 105 -12.13 -8.12 -6.43
CA VAL A 105 -10.98 -7.78 -5.57
C VAL A 105 -10.12 -6.70 -6.20
N PHE A 106 -9.76 -6.88 -7.48
CA PHE A 106 -8.85 -5.99 -8.17
C PHE A 106 -9.45 -4.62 -8.45
N LYS A 107 -10.77 -4.54 -8.72
CA LYS A 107 -11.45 -3.25 -8.87
C LYS A 107 -11.43 -2.47 -7.57
N LYS A 108 -11.72 -3.15 -6.45
CA LYS A 108 -11.69 -2.51 -5.14
C LYS A 108 -10.27 -2.14 -4.71
N LEU A 109 -9.30 -3.01 -4.95
CA LEU A 109 -7.89 -2.70 -4.72
C LEU A 109 -7.43 -1.50 -5.56
N TYR A 110 -7.87 -1.43 -6.82
CA TYR A 110 -7.59 -0.31 -7.71
C TYR A 110 -8.20 0.98 -7.19
N SER A 111 -9.48 0.97 -6.76
CA SER A 111 -10.14 2.15 -6.19
C SER A 111 -9.54 2.59 -4.85
N MET A 112 -8.87 1.70 -4.12
CA MET A 112 -8.19 2.09 -2.89
C MET A 112 -6.97 2.97 -3.15
N PHE A 113 -6.33 2.86 -4.33
CA PHE A 113 -5.20 3.67 -4.74
C PHE A 113 -5.58 5.13 -5.03
N GLU A 114 -5.82 5.89 -3.98
CA GLU A 114 -6.09 7.33 -3.98
C GLU A 114 -4.99 8.12 -3.24
N PRO A 115 -4.87 9.44 -3.48
CA PRO A 115 -3.88 10.29 -2.80
C PRO A 115 -3.96 10.23 -1.26
N GLU A 116 -5.14 9.94 -0.71
CA GLU A 116 -5.36 9.86 0.73
C GLU A 116 -4.53 8.77 1.41
N ILE A 117 -4.15 7.70 0.70
CA ILE A 117 -3.38 6.59 1.28
C ILE A 117 -2.06 7.05 1.89
N PHE A 118 -1.38 8.00 1.26
CA PHE A 118 -0.03 8.41 1.67
C PHE A 118 0.01 9.01 3.08
N HIS A 119 -1.13 9.51 3.56
CA HIS A 119 -1.29 10.05 4.90
C HIS A 119 -1.75 8.99 5.92
N THR A 120 -2.09 7.78 5.47
CA THR A 120 -2.53 6.69 6.35
C THR A 120 -1.34 5.95 6.96
N LYS A 121 -1.47 5.56 8.23
CA LYS A 121 -0.48 4.74 8.94
C LYS A 121 -0.37 3.31 8.38
N TYR A 122 -1.37 2.86 7.61
CA TYR A 122 -1.46 1.49 7.10
C TYR A 122 -0.98 1.35 5.65
N LYS A 123 -0.38 2.40 5.05
CA LYS A 123 0.13 2.37 3.66
C LYS A 123 1.14 1.25 3.41
N ALA A 124 2.05 1.01 4.36
CA ALA A 124 3.04 -0.07 4.28
C ALA A 124 2.37 -1.45 4.08
N ARG A 125 1.26 -1.66 4.79
CA ARG A 125 0.46 -2.88 4.70
C ARG A 125 -0.24 -2.99 3.35
N LEU A 126 -0.78 -1.88 2.83
CA LEU A 126 -1.43 -1.88 1.52
C LEU A 126 -0.43 -2.25 0.42
N PHE A 127 0.76 -1.62 0.38
CA PHE A 127 1.77 -1.94 -0.62
C PHE A 127 2.22 -3.40 -0.53
N TYR A 128 2.42 -3.92 0.68
CA TYR A 128 2.74 -5.33 0.88
C TYR A 128 1.66 -6.27 0.35
N LEU A 129 0.39 -6.03 0.71
CA LEU A 129 -0.73 -6.84 0.22
C LEU A 129 -0.93 -6.72 -1.29
N SER A 130 -0.72 -5.52 -1.84
CA SER A 130 -0.84 -5.27 -3.27
C SER A 130 0.24 -6.00 -4.06
N ASP A 131 1.47 -6.06 -3.55
CA ASP A 131 2.56 -6.82 -4.18
C ASP A 131 2.22 -8.30 -4.25
N LEU A 132 1.66 -8.83 -3.16
CA LEU A 132 1.22 -10.22 -3.06
C LEU A 132 0.06 -10.51 -4.02
N PHE A 133 -0.98 -9.67 -4.08
CA PHE A 133 -2.09 -9.84 -5.02
C PHE A 133 -1.65 -9.76 -6.49
N LEU A 134 -0.77 -8.81 -6.82
CA LEU A 134 -0.29 -8.59 -8.19
C LEU A 134 0.87 -9.54 -8.58
N SER A 135 1.33 -10.40 -7.66
CA SER A 135 2.25 -11.50 -7.97
C SER A 135 1.57 -12.71 -8.62
N SER A 136 0.23 -12.73 -8.69
CA SER A 136 -0.53 -13.81 -9.32
C SER A 136 -0.22 -13.92 -10.81
N THR A 137 0.01 -15.14 -11.29
CA THR A 137 0.39 -15.42 -12.68
C THR A 137 -0.75 -15.28 -13.69
N HIS A 138 -2.01 -15.32 -13.23
CA HIS A 138 -3.20 -15.34 -14.10
C HIS A 138 -3.82 -13.96 -14.35
N LEU A 139 -3.04 -12.89 -14.15
CA LEU A 139 -3.55 -11.53 -14.33
C LEU A 139 -3.42 -11.07 -15.78
N PRO A 140 -4.47 -10.44 -16.36
CA PRO A 140 -4.37 -9.86 -17.68
C PRO A 140 -3.44 -8.63 -17.64
N GLU A 141 -2.58 -8.47 -18.65
CA GLU A 141 -1.59 -7.39 -18.71
C GLU A 141 -2.23 -6.00 -18.66
N ASN A 142 -3.40 -5.81 -19.27
CA ASN A 142 -4.14 -4.55 -19.24
C ASN A 142 -4.52 -4.11 -17.81
N LEU A 143 -4.85 -5.06 -16.94
CA LEU A 143 -5.17 -4.78 -15.54
C LEU A 143 -3.92 -4.30 -14.81
N VAL A 144 -2.79 -5.00 -14.98
CA VAL A 144 -1.52 -4.62 -14.33
C VAL A 144 -1.02 -3.27 -14.86
N ALA A 145 -1.18 -3.00 -16.17
CA ALA A 145 -0.88 -1.71 -16.78
C ALA A 145 -1.65 -0.57 -16.10
N ALA A 146 -2.92 -0.79 -15.77
CA ALA A 146 -3.76 0.19 -15.07
C ALA A 146 -3.22 0.52 -13.68
N PHE A 147 -2.82 -0.49 -12.90
CA PHE A 147 -2.18 -0.31 -11.61
C PHE A 147 -0.86 0.47 -11.74
N VAL A 148 0.00 0.06 -12.67
CA VAL A 148 1.29 0.72 -12.94
C VAL A 148 1.09 2.20 -13.26
N LYS A 149 0.17 2.52 -14.17
CA LYS A 149 -0.07 3.89 -14.61
C LYS A 149 -0.76 4.75 -13.53
N ARG A 150 -1.72 4.20 -12.78
CA ARG A 150 -2.33 4.90 -11.62
C ARG A 150 -1.28 5.21 -10.56
N LEU A 151 -0.44 4.24 -10.20
CA LEU A 151 0.66 4.44 -9.25
C LEU A 151 1.66 5.48 -9.74
N ALA A 152 2.00 5.48 -11.03
CA ALA A 152 2.90 6.47 -11.62
C ALA A 152 2.34 7.90 -11.51
N ARG A 153 1.03 8.10 -11.74
CA ARG A 153 0.38 9.39 -11.51
C ARG A 153 0.33 9.79 -10.04
N LEU A 154 0.03 8.85 -9.15
CA LEU A 154 0.06 9.10 -7.70
C LEU A 154 1.45 9.47 -7.19
N ALA A 155 2.51 8.93 -7.80
CA ALA A 155 3.89 9.26 -7.46
C ALA A 155 4.25 10.74 -7.66
N LEU A 156 3.51 11.48 -8.49
CA LEU A 156 3.70 12.92 -8.65
C LEU A 156 3.24 13.74 -7.44
N ILE A 157 2.31 13.19 -6.64
CA ILE A 157 1.74 13.83 -5.45
C ILE A 157 2.32 13.24 -4.16
N ALA A 158 2.85 12.02 -4.25
CA ALA A 158 3.35 11.27 -3.10
C ALA A 158 4.55 11.94 -2.40
N PRO A 159 4.72 11.71 -1.08
CA PRO A 159 5.94 12.10 -0.36
C PRO A 159 7.14 11.24 -0.82
N PRO A 160 8.38 11.72 -0.64
CA PRO A 160 9.56 11.13 -1.26
C PRO A 160 9.86 9.69 -0.84
N GLU A 161 9.50 9.29 0.37
CA GLU A 161 9.61 7.90 0.86
C GLU A 161 8.75 6.94 0.03
N ASP A 162 7.52 7.35 -0.28
CA ASP A 162 6.55 6.54 -1.01
C ASP A 162 6.88 6.49 -2.50
N ILE A 163 7.45 7.57 -3.06
CA ILE A 163 7.92 7.57 -4.46
C ILE A 163 8.94 6.45 -4.70
N ILE A 164 9.86 6.24 -3.76
CA ILE A 164 10.88 5.17 -3.87
C ILE A 164 10.19 3.80 -3.90
N ILE A 165 9.22 3.57 -2.99
CA ILE A 165 8.43 2.33 -2.94
C ILE A 165 7.67 2.13 -4.25
N ILE A 166 7.00 3.16 -4.75
CA ILE A 166 6.23 3.11 -6.00
C ILE A 166 7.14 2.79 -7.20
N CYS A 167 8.32 3.41 -7.30
CA CYS A 167 9.27 3.12 -8.38
C CYS A 167 9.73 1.65 -8.36
N MET A 168 10.07 1.12 -7.18
CA MET A 168 10.44 -0.30 -7.03
C MET A 168 9.28 -1.23 -7.36
N PHE A 169 8.06 -0.88 -6.91
CA PHE A 169 6.85 -1.65 -7.16
C PHE A 169 6.50 -1.70 -8.65
N ILE A 170 6.49 -0.55 -9.34
CA ILE A 170 6.28 -0.48 -10.79
C ILE A 170 7.34 -1.29 -11.53
N GLY A 171 8.60 -1.15 -11.12
CA GLY A 171 9.70 -1.90 -11.69
C GLY A 171 9.50 -3.42 -11.56
N ASN A 172 9.10 -3.92 -10.38
CA ASN A 172 8.79 -5.34 -10.17
C ASN A 172 7.61 -5.80 -11.04
N LEU A 173 6.56 -5.00 -11.19
CA LEU A 173 5.43 -5.35 -12.06
C LEU A 173 5.84 -5.47 -13.53
N ILE A 174 6.72 -4.59 -14.02
CA ILE A 174 7.24 -4.66 -15.40
C ILE A 174 8.17 -5.87 -15.58
N LEU A 175 8.91 -6.26 -14.53
CA LEU A 175 9.72 -7.48 -14.54
C LEU A 175 8.86 -8.75 -14.65
N ARG A 176 7.77 -8.82 -13.88
CA ARG A 176 6.81 -9.95 -13.90
C ARG A 176 6.04 -10.04 -15.21
N HIS A 177 5.66 -8.89 -15.79
CA HIS A 177 4.84 -8.80 -16.99
C HIS A 177 5.61 -8.09 -18.13
N PRO A 178 6.35 -8.82 -18.97
CA PRO A 178 7.19 -8.21 -20.00
C PRO A 178 6.41 -7.44 -21.07
N GLY A 179 5.12 -7.72 -21.28
CA GLY A 179 4.26 -6.94 -22.17
C GLY A 179 4.15 -5.46 -21.77
N LEU A 180 4.34 -5.15 -20.47
CA LEU A 180 4.31 -3.77 -19.97
C LEU A 180 5.53 -2.93 -20.38
N LYS A 181 6.56 -3.54 -20.98
CA LYS A 181 7.73 -2.79 -21.51
C LYS A 181 7.31 -1.77 -22.57
N CYS A 182 6.17 -1.96 -23.22
CA CYS A 182 5.59 -0.99 -24.16
C CYS A 182 5.26 0.37 -23.51
N LEU A 183 5.05 0.41 -22.18
CA LEU A 183 4.82 1.65 -21.42
C LEU A 183 6.11 2.48 -21.23
N LEU A 184 7.27 1.82 -21.27
CA LEU A 184 8.59 2.44 -21.13
C LEU A 184 9.10 2.94 -22.48
N ASN A 185 9.03 2.07 -23.50
CA ASN A 185 9.50 2.39 -24.84
C ASN A 185 8.46 1.93 -25.85
N ARG A 186 7.83 2.91 -26.51
CA ARG A 186 6.87 2.68 -27.57
C ARG A 186 7.49 3.05 -28.90
N VAL A 187 7.67 2.05 -29.75
CA VAL A 187 8.10 2.23 -31.14
C VAL A 187 6.84 2.41 -32.00
N THR A 188 6.26 3.61 -31.97
CA THR A 188 5.17 3.99 -32.89
C THR A 188 5.51 5.29 -33.60
N ASP A 189 5.30 5.35 -34.91
CA ASP A 189 5.58 6.53 -35.74
C ASP A 189 4.67 7.72 -35.42
N THR A 190 3.54 7.47 -34.76
CA THR A 190 2.57 8.47 -34.33
C THR A 190 2.64 8.66 -32.81
N ILE A 191 3.17 9.80 -32.38
CA ILE A 191 3.07 10.25 -30.98
C ILE A 191 1.60 10.68 -30.78
N PRO A 192 0.83 10.03 -29.87
CA PRO A 192 -0.52 10.48 -29.61
C PRO A 192 -0.49 11.89 -29.03
N ASN A 193 -1.35 12.78 -29.54
CA ASN A 193 -1.43 14.17 -29.08
C ASN A 193 -1.84 14.29 -27.59
N MET A 194 -2.50 13.26 -27.06
CA MET A 194 -2.99 13.20 -25.68
C MET A 194 -2.80 11.79 -25.10
N ASP A 195 -2.54 11.70 -23.80
CA ASP A 195 -2.47 10.43 -23.07
C ASP A 195 -3.87 9.77 -23.01
N PRO A 196 -4.07 8.54 -23.53
CA PRO A 196 -5.37 7.87 -23.54
C PRO A 196 -5.81 7.36 -22.15
N PHE A 197 -4.93 7.37 -21.14
CA PHE A 197 -5.24 6.81 -19.83
C PHE A 197 -6.23 7.66 -19.00
N ILE A 198 -7.30 7.01 -18.54
CA ILE A 198 -8.40 7.59 -17.76
C ILE A 198 -8.18 7.30 -16.27
N MET A 199 -7.90 8.34 -15.48
CA MET A 199 -7.64 8.16 -14.03
C MET A 199 -8.88 7.92 -13.19
N ASP A 200 -10.01 8.52 -13.56
CA ASP A 200 -11.25 8.46 -12.76
C ASP A 200 -12.03 7.15 -12.98
N GLU A 201 -11.54 6.28 -13.87
CA GLU A 201 -12.18 5.00 -14.16
C GLU A 201 -12.06 4.05 -12.95
N SER A 202 -13.16 3.38 -12.62
CA SER A 202 -13.22 2.43 -11.51
C SER A 202 -12.73 1.04 -11.91
N ASP A 203 -12.93 0.65 -13.17
CA ASP A 203 -12.54 -0.64 -13.71
C ASP A 203 -11.14 -0.56 -14.34
N PRO A 204 -10.10 -1.21 -13.77
CA PRO A 204 -8.74 -1.10 -14.30
C PRO A 204 -8.65 -1.54 -15.75
N VAL A 205 -9.46 -2.52 -16.19
CA VAL A 205 -9.42 -3.04 -17.56
C VAL A 205 -9.88 -2.00 -18.59
N LYS A 206 -10.74 -1.04 -18.20
CA LYS A 206 -11.31 0.00 -19.08
C LYS A 206 -10.52 1.30 -19.09
N SER A 207 -9.45 1.40 -18.30
CA SER A 207 -8.68 2.63 -18.12
C SER A 207 -7.80 3.00 -19.32
N ASN A 208 -7.65 2.11 -20.31
CA ASN A 208 -6.77 2.26 -21.48
C ASN A 208 -5.29 2.50 -21.13
N ALA A 209 -4.84 2.02 -19.97
CA ALA A 209 -3.47 2.24 -19.50
C ALA A 209 -2.40 1.61 -20.39
N ILE A 210 -2.68 0.48 -21.05
CA ILE A 210 -1.73 -0.18 -21.96
C ILE A 210 -1.38 0.71 -23.17
N GLU A 211 -2.28 1.59 -23.57
CA GLU A 211 -2.11 2.53 -24.68
C GLU A 211 -1.40 3.83 -24.24
N SER A 212 -1.02 3.95 -22.97
CA SER A 212 -0.27 5.09 -22.42
C SER A 212 1.25 4.83 -22.36
N SER A 213 2.03 5.85 -21.98
CA SER A 213 3.44 5.74 -21.58
C SER A 213 3.66 6.28 -20.15
N LEU A 214 4.84 6.05 -19.56
CA LEU A 214 5.18 6.42 -18.17
C LEU A 214 5.97 7.75 -18.05
N TRP A 215 5.41 8.84 -18.56
CA TRP A 215 6.03 10.18 -18.47
C TRP A 215 6.20 10.68 -17.03
N GLU A 216 5.36 10.22 -16.12
CA GLU A 216 5.38 10.61 -14.71
C GLU A 216 6.70 10.19 -14.05
N ILE A 217 7.14 8.96 -14.29
CA ILE A 217 8.42 8.46 -13.76
C ILE A 217 9.61 9.14 -14.44
N GLN A 218 9.53 9.42 -15.74
CA GLN A 218 10.56 10.21 -16.43
C GLN A 218 10.71 11.62 -15.83
N THR A 219 9.60 12.24 -15.44
CA THR A 219 9.61 13.54 -14.76
C THR A 219 10.29 13.44 -13.39
N LEU A 220 10.01 12.36 -12.63
CA LEU A 220 10.63 12.10 -11.33
C LEU A 220 12.15 11.87 -11.37
N GLN A 221 12.74 11.61 -12.55
CA GLN A 221 14.20 11.58 -12.70
C GLN A 221 14.86 12.94 -12.37
N HIS A 222 14.12 14.04 -12.46
CA HIS A 222 14.59 15.38 -12.13
C HIS A 222 14.13 15.85 -10.74
N HIS A 223 13.74 14.90 -9.86
CA HIS A 223 13.33 15.21 -8.50
C HIS A 223 14.47 15.84 -7.68
N THR A 224 14.12 16.75 -6.76
CA THR A 224 15.07 17.51 -5.93
C THR A 224 15.95 16.61 -5.06
N LEU A 225 15.38 15.50 -4.56
CA LEU A 225 16.11 14.49 -3.80
C LEU A 225 16.83 13.49 -4.72
N PRO A 226 18.15 13.32 -4.59
CA PRO A 226 18.93 12.44 -5.47
C PRO A 226 18.60 10.96 -5.29
N THR A 227 18.14 10.54 -4.11
CA THR A 227 17.68 9.17 -3.84
C THR A 227 16.45 8.80 -4.67
N VAL A 228 15.50 9.72 -4.79
CA VAL A 228 14.29 9.56 -5.60
C VAL A 228 14.64 9.58 -7.09
N SER A 229 15.46 10.53 -7.53
CA SER A 229 15.95 10.62 -8.92
C SER A 229 16.65 9.31 -9.34
N LYS A 230 17.53 8.77 -8.48
CA LYS A 230 18.17 7.47 -8.70
C LYS A 230 17.15 6.33 -8.77
N ALA A 231 16.17 6.30 -7.88
CA ALA A 231 15.11 5.30 -7.93
C ALA A 231 14.36 5.35 -9.27
N ALA A 232 13.94 6.52 -9.74
CA ALA A 232 13.24 6.73 -11.02
C ALA A 232 14.12 6.48 -12.27
N SER A 233 15.45 6.50 -12.13
CA SER A 233 16.39 6.25 -13.22
C SER A 233 16.38 4.81 -13.75
N PHE A 234 15.68 3.88 -13.09
CA PHE A 234 15.57 2.49 -13.53
C PHE A 234 15.03 2.36 -14.96
N ILE A 235 14.18 3.30 -15.40
CA ILE A 235 13.60 3.33 -16.75
C ILE A 235 14.66 3.46 -17.86
N ASN A 236 15.76 4.17 -17.58
CA ASN A 236 16.80 4.44 -18.59
C ASN A 236 17.84 3.29 -18.67
N ASN A 237 17.83 2.39 -17.69
CA ASN A 237 18.78 1.30 -17.57
C ASN A 237 18.11 -0.03 -17.94
N PRO A 238 18.88 -1.05 -18.37
CA PRO A 238 18.33 -2.38 -18.53
C PRO A 238 17.79 -2.87 -17.17
N LEU A 239 16.56 -3.38 -17.19
CA LEU A 239 15.91 -3.91 -15.98
C LEU A 239 16.73 -5.10 -15.43
N PRO A 240 16.86 -5.22 -14.09
CA PRO A 240 17.60 -6.32 -13.48
C PRO A 240 16.91 -7.67 -13.73
N SER A 241 17.65 -8.78 -13.59
CA SER A 241 17.05 -10.12 -13.67
C SER A 241 16.29 -10.53 -12.42
N VAL A 242 16.54 -9.88 -11.29
CA VAL A 242 15.96 -10.20 -9.98
C VAL A 242 15.11 -9.03 -9.49
N GLU A 243 13.98 -9.34 -8.87
CA GLU A 243 13.07 -8.36 -8.27
C GLU A 243 13.74 -7.60 -7.12
N TRP A 244 13.32 -6.34 -6.93
CA TRP A 244 13.73 -5.53 -5.81
C TRP A 244 12.93 -5.90 -4.55
N ASP A 245 13.60 -6.03 -3.40
CA ASP A 245 12.92 -6.24 -2.13
C ASP A 245 12.31 -4.95 -1.59
N ILE A 246 10.98 -4.86 -1.69
CA ILE A 246 10.19 -3.70 -1.25
C ILE A 246 10.11 -3.63 0.29
N THR A 247 10.23 -4.77 0.99
CA THR A 247 9.96 -4.91 2.43
C THR A 247 10.85 -3.99 3.28
N ASN A 248 12.11 -3.83 2.88
CA ASN A 248 13.07 -2.96 3.56
C ASN A 248 12.72 -1.46 3.45
N HIS A 249 11.91 -1.10 2.45
CA HIS A 249 11.52 0.29 2.19
C HIS A 249 10.16 0.66 2.76
N LEU A 250 9.26 -0.30 2.99
CA LEU A 250 7.89 -0.07 3.48
C LEU A 250 7.81 0.69 4.81
N ASN A 251 8.79 0.48 5.70
CA ASN A 251 8.81 1.09 7.04
C ASN A 251 9.60 2.40 7.11
N ASN A 252 10.18 2.86 6.00
CA ASN A 252 10.96 4.09 6.01
C ASN A 252 10.03 5.30 6.03
N THR A 253 10.12 6.10 7.08
CA THR A 253 9.49 7.42 7.19
C THR A 253 10.46 8.52 6.76
N GLY A 254 9.93 9.72 6.51
CA GLY A 254 10.70 10.90 6.13
C GLY A 254 11.68 11.30 7.21
N GLU A 255 11.32 11.09 8.48
CA GLU A 255 12.22 11.23 9.62
C GLU A 255 13.42 10.27 9.51
N SER A 256 13.17 8.99 9.22
CA SER A 256 14.24 8.02 9.01
C SER A 256 15.13 8.39 7.83
N MET A 257 14.53 8.92 6.75
CA MET A 257 15.27 9.40 5.58
C MET A 257 16.17 10.58 5.94
N PHE A 258 15.64 11.54 6.72
CA PHE A 258 16.40 12.69 7.20
C PHE A 258 17.53 12.29 8.16
N ASP A 259 17.25 11.40 9.12
CA ASP A 259 18.26 10.87 10.04
C ASP A 259 19.39 10.13 9.31
N LYS A 260 19.07 9.43 8.21
CA LYS A 260 20.07 8.79 7.35
C LYS A 260 20.96 9.83 6.67
N GLU A 261 20.41 10.97 6.24
CA GLU A 261 21.21 12.05 5.65
C GLU A 261 22.08 12.76 6.69
N ILE A 262 21.59 13.00 7.91
CA ILE A 262 22.41 13.58 9.00
C ILE A 262 23.63 12.71 9.32
N LYS A 263 23.45 11.38 9.32
CA LYS A 263 24.52 10.43 9.62
C LYS A 263 25.55 10.32 8.49
N LYS A 264 25.25 10.77 7.27
CA LYS A 264 26.19 10.73 6.16
C LYS A 264 27.25 11.81 6.33
N PHE A 265 28.47 11.39 6.62
CA PHE A 265 29.61 12.30 6.63
C PHE A 265 30.07 12.59 5.20
N THR A 266 29.99 13.85 4.79
CA THR A 266 30.49 14.30 3.48
C THR A 266 31.82 15.03 3.67
N LYS A 267 32.91 14.49 3.10
CA LYS A 267 34.26 15.06 3.22
C LYS A 267 34.46 16.37 2.48
N GLN A 268 33.67 16.63 1.42
CA GLN A 268 33.78 17.82 0.59
C GLN A 268 32.42 18.49 0.46
N VAL A 269 32.30 19.68 1.04
CA VAL A 269 31.16 20.58 0.83
C VAL A 269 31.59 21.59 -0.21
N VAL A 270 31.00 21.51 -1.41
CA VAL A 270 31.27 22.47 -2.48
C VAL A 270 30.47 23.74 -2.21
N LEU A 271 31.14 24.90 -2.25
CA LEU A 271 30.51 26.20 -2.05
C LEU A 271 30.24 26.88 -3.40
N SER A 272 29.19 27.69 -3.46
CA SER A 272 28.92 28.53 -4.63
C SER A 272 30.03 29.58 -4.80
N PHE A 273 30.69 29.60 -5.95
CA PHE A 273 31.71 30.61 -6.27
C PHE A 273 31.10 32.00 -6.51
N GLU A 274 29.90 32.06 -7.06
CA GLU A 274 29.19 33.30 -7.33
C GLU A 274 28.68 33.94 -6.04
N LYS A 275 29.06 35.20 -5.81
CA LYS A 275 28.59 35.97 -4.66
C LYS A 275 27.15 36.46 -4.90
N PRO A 276 26.23 36.29 -3.93
CA PRO A 276 24.89 36.84 -4.06
C PRO A 276 24.95 38.38 -4.08
N LYS A 277 24.26 38.99 -5.06
CA LYS A 277 24.20 40.46 -5.22
C LYS A 277 23.17 41.13 -4.29
N GLY A 278 22.35 40.35 -3.60
CA GLY A 278 21.34 40.79 -2.64
C GLY A 278 20.63 39.60 -2.00
N MET A 279 19.71 39.87 -1.07
CA MET A 279 18.91 38.83 -0.39
C MET A 279 17.67 38.40 -1.20
N SER A 280 17.31 39.16 -2.23
CA SER A 280 16.26 38.83 -3.20
C SER A 280 16.83 38.11 -4.41
N LEU A 281 16.04 37.22 -5.03
CA LEU A 281 16.36 36.63 -6.34
C LEU A 281 16.63 37.74 -7.37
N ASN A 282 17.53 37.50 -8.31
CA ASN A 282 17.86 38.49 -9.32
C ASN A 282 16.64 38.78 -10.20
N ARG A 283 16.33 40.07 -10.46
CA ARG A 283 15.26 40.48 -11.37
C ARG A 283 15.50 39.86 -12.76
N GLY A 284 14.74 38.82 -13.11
CA GLY A 284 14.87 38.10 -14.38
C GLY A 284 14.87 36.57 -14.26
N GLU A 285 14.98 36.02 -13.06
CA GLU A 285 14.84 34.57 -12.88
C GLU A 285 13.38 34.14 -13.15
N LYS A 286 13.21 33.05 -13.92
CA LYS A 286 11.89 32.48 -14.25
C LYS A 286 11.03 32.20 -13.01
N VAL A 287 11.66 32.00 -11.85
CA VAL A 287 10.99 31.77 -10.56
C VAL A 287 10.16 32.98 -10.13
N LEU A 288 10.61 34.21 -10.40
CA LEU A 288 9.86 35.44 -10.11
C LEU A 288 8.58 35.59 -10.96
N GLN A 289 8.41 34.79 -12.03
CA GLN A 289 7.18 34.76 -12.82
C GLN A 289 6.05 34.03 -12.10
N TYR A 290 6.39 33.07 -11.23
CA TYR A 290 5.43 32.20 -10.55
C TYR A 290 5.29 32.49 -9.06
N TRP A 291 6.26 33.18 -8.46
CA TRP A 291 6.26 33.54 -7.03
C TRP A 291 6.32 35.05 -6.87
N LYS A 292 5.22 35.64 -6.37
CA LYS A 292 5.25 37.01 -5.83
C LYS A 292 5.86 36.93 -4.44
N ILE A 293 7.08 37.41 -4.31
CA ILE A 293 7.77 37.60 -3.04
C ILE A 293 7.47 39.01 -2.53
#